data_AF-A0A453R966-F1
#
_entry.id   AF-A0A453R966-F1
#
_cell.length_a   1.000
_cell.length_b   1.000
_cell.length_c   1.000
_cell.angle_alpha   90.00
_cell.angle_beta   90.00
_cell.angle_gamma   90.00
#
_symmetry.space_group_name_H-M   'P 1'
#
loop_
_entity.id
_entity.type
_entity.pdbx_description
1 polymer ?
#
loop_
_entity_poly.entity_id
_entity_poly.type
_entity_poly.pdbx_seq_one_letter_code
_entity_poly.pdbx_strand_id
1 'polypeptide(L)'
;STFLIVRAGVRVLGGCAGDMEEKARQLLLLAAVAGVGAAFGALSTAAVFSFLSRAKRREGYVRKLLESNGGAGGPHAGSTGPGARLHDSSDLLSDEVVAEQLTRNIQFFGVESQKKVTESFVVVVGLGGVGSHAASMLLRSGVGRLLLVDFDQVSLSSLNRHAVATREDVGTPKAYCLKKHFSLIYPECQIEARVQLYDSSAEDEILSGQPDFVLDCIDNIDTKVSLLAACVRRGLRVLSAMGAGARADPTRIRVADLRESSNDPLSRAVRYRLKKDHGIEGGIPVVFSMEKPKAKLLPFQGSKEEETPSDYQIVPGFRVRIIPVLGTIPAIFGQVMASYVVTQLAQLDFQTEPIVNLDLDHYRVLHHRLLEHEELIYGSAKQVLVDAEEVMYIVKELWRGRSARDQNMKDTGRKMWRSVNELMLVRWDKSKSAGVSNLILLKFSEADAHESTTLDQIKDEEPEFHAMVSRVLKRAETEFAL
;
A
#
# COMPACT_ATOMS: atom_id res chain seq x y z
N SER A 1 -35.19 20.22 35.87
CA SER A 1 -36.44 20.75 35.29
C SER A 1 -36.74 20.02 34.00
N THR A 2 -37.85 19.25 34.01
CA THR A 2 -38.56 18.62 32.86
C THR A 2 -37.77 17.53 32.09
N PHE A 3 -37.92 16.20 32.25
CA PHE A 3 -38.97 15.27 32.70
C PHE A 3 -40.19 15.08 31.76
N LEU A 4 -40.39 13.82 31.31
CA LEU A 4 -41.56 13.17 30.67
C LEU A 4 -41.92 13.65 29.24
N ILE A 5 -42.05 12.78 28.23
CA ILE A 5 -43.16 11.84 28.03
C ILE A 5 -42.68 10.43 27.65
N VAL A 6 -43.35 9.46 28.26
CA VAL A 6 -43.15 8.02 28.29
C VAL A 6 -44.31 7.33 27.55
N ARG A 7 -44.00 6.22 26.85
CA ARG A 7 -44.85 5.06 26.48
C ARG A 7 -45.95 5.19 25.42
N ALA A 8 -45.84 4.33 24.39
CA ALA A 8 -46.54 3.03 24.30
C ALA A 8 -45.75 2.15 23.29
N GLY A 9 -45.17 0.99 23.65
CA GLY A 9 -45.82 -0.33 23.81
C GLY A 9 -45.49 -1.20 22.57
N VAL A 10 -44.37 -1.92 22.50
CA VAL A 10 -44.13 -3.33 22.92
C VAL A 10 -44.99 -4.39 22.19
N ARG A 11 -44.28 -5.27 21.43
CA ARG A 11 -44.61 -6.67 21.03
C ARG A 11 -45.74 -6.83 19.97
N VAL A 12 -45.72 -7.78 19.02
CA VAL A 12 -45.03 -9.07 18.89
C VAL A 12 -45.22 -9.63 17.45
N LEU A 13 -44.25 -10.42 16.98
CA LEU A 13 -44.28 -11.49 15.96
C LEU A 13 -44.73 -11.23 14.51
N GLY A 14 -43.79 -11.52 13.59
CA GLY A 14 -43.97 -12.59 12.61
C GLY A 14 -44.45 -12.21 11.20
N GLY A 15 -43.77 -12.76 10.19
CA GLY A 15 -44.42 -13.12 8.92
C GLY A 15 -43.89 -12.42 7.67
N CYS A 16 -43.46 -13.26 6.72
CA CYS A 16 -42.98 -12.98 5.39
C CYS A 16 -43.93 -12.17 4.48
N ALA A 17 -43.33 -11.57 3.44
CA ALA A 17 -43.92 -11.33 2.12
C ALA A 17 -45.27 -10.56 2.09
N GLY A 18 -45.20 -9.23 2.20
CA GLY A 18 -46.36 -8.34 1.97
C GLY A 18 -46.00 -6.87 1.76
N ASP A 19 -44.80 -6.44 2.18
CA ASP A 19 -44.45 -5.00 2.28
C ASP A 19 -43.87 -4.37 0.99
N MET A 20 -43.81 -5.11 -0.13
CA MET A 20 -43.38 -4.56 -1.43
C MET A 20 -44.54 -4.12 -2.34
N GLU A 21 -45.72 -4.73 -2.22
CA GLU A 21 -46.88 -4.37 -3.07
C GLU A 21 -47.53 -3.05 -2.66
N GLU A 22 -47.52 -2.72 -1.35
CA GLU A 22 -48.15 -1.51 -0.84
C GLU A 22 -47.30 -0.25 -1.14
N LYS A 23 -45.96 -0.39 -1.12
CA LYS A 23 -45.01 0.66 -1.54
C LYS A 23 -45.04 0.89 -3.06
N ALA A 24 -45.27 -0.15 -3.86
CA ALA A 24 -45.43 -0.02 -5.31
C ALA A 24 -46.74 0.71 -5.69
N ARG A 25 -47.83 0.48 -4.95
CA ARG A 25 -49.11 1.21 -5.15
C ARG A 25 -49.01 2.69 -4.77
N GLN A 26 -48.28 3.03 -3.71
CA GLN A 26 -48.04 4.44 -3.36
C GLN A 26 -47.15 5.17 -4.38
N LEU A 27 -46.15 4.50 -4.97
CA LEU A 27 -45.35 5.09 -6.04
C LEU A 27 -46.14 5.29 -7.34
N LEU A 28 -47.07 4.38 -7.67
CA LEU A 28 -47.94 4.53 -8.84
C LEU A 28 -48.97 5.67 -8.68
N LEU A 29 -49.46 5.92 -7.48
CA LEU A 29 -50.35 7.06 -7.22
C LEU A 29 -49.61 8.41 -7.30
N LEU A 30 -48.34 8.46 -6.91
CA LEU A 30 -47.48 9.65 -7.06
C LEU A 30 -47.13 9.94 -8.53
N ALA A 31 -47.03 8.91 -9.36
CA ALA A 31 -46.85 9.07 -10.81
C ALA A 31 -48.11 9.55 -11.54
N ALA A 32 -49.30 9.40 -10.95
CA ALA A 32 -50.58 9.77 -11.57
C ALA A 32 -50.99 11.25 -11.40
N VAL A 33 -50.26 12.04 -10.59
CA VAL A 33 -50.55 13.48 -10.38
C VAL A 33 -49.69 14.41 -11.26
N ALA A 34 -48.67 13.89 -11.95
CA ALA A 34 -47.82 14.68 -12.85
C ALA A 34 -48.17 14.39 -14.32
N GLY A 35 -49.34 14.84 -14.76
CA GLY A 35 -49.67 14.88 -16.18
C GLY A 35 -48.89 15.97 -16.92
N VAL A 36 -47.71 15.66 -17.45
CA VAL A 36 -47.12 16.33 -18.62
C VAL A 36 -46.27 15.34 -19.44
N GLY A 37 -46.69 15.07 -20.68
CA GLY A 37 -45.77 14.74 -21.78
C GLY A 37 -45.63 13.26 -22.15
N ALA A 38 -46.37 12.84 -23.19
CA ALA A 38 -46.28 11.54 -23.88
C ALA A 38 -44.98 11.31 -24.67
N ALA A 39 -43.81 11.66 -24.12
CA ALA A 39 -42.49 11.51 -24.77
C ALA A 39 -41.54 10.52 -24.06
N PHE A 40 -41.85 10.07 -22.84
CA PHE A 40 -40.94 9.22 -22.05
C PHE A 40 -41.12 7.70 -22.24
N GLY A 41 -42.21 7.25 -22.87
CA GLY A 41 -42.47 5.81 -23.10
C GLY A 41 -41.60 5.16 -24.19
N ALA A 42 -41.18 5.93 -25.21
CA ALA A 42 -40.40 5.41 -26.32
C ALA A 42 -38.89 5.35 -26.03
N LEU A 43 -38.39 6.22 -25.14
CA LEU A 43 -36.97 6.25 -24.76
C LEU A 43 -36.59 5.11 -23.81
N SER A 44 -37.49 4.71 -22.90
CA SER A 44 -37.25 3.60 -21.97
C SER A 44 -37.18 2.25 -22.68
N THR A 45 -38.10 1.99 -23.63
CA THR A 45 -38.10 0.76 -24.43
C THR A 45 -36.93 0.69 -25.41
N ALA A 46 -36.57 1.80 -26.05
CA ALA A 46 -35.39 1.88 -26.93
C ALA A 46 -34.07 1.71 -26.15
N ALA A 47 -33.97 2.26 -24.92
CA ALA A 47 -32.81 2.08 -24.07
C ALA A 47 -32.64 0.60 -23.66
N VAL A 48 -33.73 -0.05 -23.25
CA VAL A 48 -33.73 -1.49 -22.90
C VAL A 48 -33.38 -2.36 -24.12
N PHE A 49 -33.92 -2.07 -25.30
CA PHE A 49 -33.61 -2.82 -26.52
C PHE A 49 -32.16 -2.57 -27.01
N SER A 50 -31.64 -1.35 -26.85
CA SER A 50 -30.25 -1.02 -27.14
C SER A 50 -29.27 -1.69 -26.17
N PHE A 51 -29.68 -1.84 -24.90
CA PHE A 51 -28.92 -2.53 -23.87
C PHE A 51 -28.91 -4.04 -24.13
N LEU A 52 -30.07 -4.65 -24.43
CA LEU A 52 -30.18 -6.07 -24.78
C LEU A 52 -29.43 -6.41 -26.07
N SER A 53 -29.48 -5.55 -27.09
CA SER A 53 -28.74 -5.77 -28.34
C SER A 53 -27.24 -5.53 -28.23
N ARG A 54 -26.78 -4.69 -27.28
CA ARG A 54 -25.36 -4.55 -26.91
C ARG A 54 -24.87 -5.73 -26.08
N ALA A 55 -25.68 -6.26 -25.17
CA ALA A 55 -25.41 -7.49 -24.43
C ALA A 55 -25.23 -8.67 -25.39
N LYS A 56 -26.15 -8.85 -26.35
CA LYS A 56 -26.08 -9.92 -27.38
C LYS A 56 -24.89 -9.79 -28.33
N ARG A 57 -24.44 -8.56 -28.64
CA ARG A 57 -23.21 -8.33 -29.44
C ARG A 57 -21.93 -8.58 -28.63
N ARG A 58 -21.95 -8.34 -27.32
CA ARG A 58 -20.85 -8.67 -26.40
C ARG A 58 -20.75 -10.17 -26.13
N GLU A 59 -21.88 -10.85 -26.04
CA GLU A 59 -21.98 -12.32 -25.92
C GLU A 59 -21.20 -13.01 -27.06
N GLY A 60 -21.34 -12.53 -28.29
CA GLY A 60 -20.57 -13.00 -29.44
C GLY A 60 -19.07 -12.66 -29.40
N TYR A 61 -18.66 -11.61 -28.69
CA TYR A 61 -17.24 -11.22 -28.57
C TYR A 61 -16.51 -12.04 -27.50
N VAL A 62 -17.14 -12.24 -26.33
CA VAL A 62 -16.58 -13.07 -25.25
C VAL A 62 -16.48 -14.54 -25.71
N ARG A 63 -17.53 -15.06 -26.36
CA ARG A 63 -17.52 -16.41 -26.91
C ARG A 63 -16.42 -16.61 -27.96
N LYS A 64 -16.20 -15.61 -28.82
CA LYS A 64 -15.15 -15.64 -29.86
C LYS A 64 -13.74 -15.52 -29.27
N LEU A 65 -13.56 -14.82 -28.16
CA LEU A 65 -12.30 -14.79 -27.38
C LEU A 65 -12.00 -16.15 -26.74
N LEU A 66 -13.00 -16.78 -26.12
CA LEU A 66 -12.89 -18.11 -25.51
C LEU A 66 -12.61 -19.20 -26.58
N GLU A 67 -13.29 -19.14 -27.73
CA GLU A 67 -13.10 -20.06 -28.84
C GLU A 67 -11.74 -19.89 -29.55
N SER A 68 -11.22 -18.66 -29.63
CA SER A 68 -9.93 -18.40 -30.29
C SER A 68 -8.70 -18.91 -29.52
N ASN A 69 -8.85 -19.18 -28.22
CA ASN A 69 -7.76 -19.67 -27.36
C ASN A 69 -7.86 -21.17 -27.03
N GLY A 70 -8.96 -21.85 -27.40
CA GLY A 70 -9.24 -23.26 -27.06
C GLY A 70 -8.62 -24.33 -27.97
N GLY A 71 -7.43 -24.09 -28.53
CA GLY A 71 -6.79 -25.01 -29.48
C GLY A 71 -5.74 -25.94 -28.85
N ALA A 72 -6.16 -27.06 -28.23
CA ALA A 72 -5.52 -28.40 -28.25
C ALA A 72 -5.87 -29.25 -27.03
N GLY A 73 -6.68 -30.30 -27.21
CA GLY A 73 -6.89 -31.36 -26.21
C GLY A 73 -7.96 -32.36 -26.65
N GLY A 74 -7.55 -33.56 -27.07
CA GLY A 74 -8.45 -34.62 -27.55
C GLY A 74 -9.23 -35.36 -26.43
N PRO A 75 -10.22 -36.19 -26.78
CA PRO A 75 -11.20 -36.69 -25.83
C PRO A 75 -10.75 -37.98 -25.12
N HIS A 76 -10.90 -38.03 -23.80
CA HIS A 76 -10.97 -39.30 -23.07
C HIS A 76 -12.21 -39.34 -22.18
N ALA A 77 -13.02 -40.37 -22.43
CA ALA A 77 -14.23 -40.72 -21.69
C ALA A 77 -13.89 -41.61 -20.48
N GLY A 78 -14.63 -41.44 -19.37
CA GLY A 78 -14.57 -42.31 -18.19
C GLY A 78 -15.71 -42.03 -17.20
N SER A 79 -16.34 -43.10 -16.74
CA SER A 79 -17.68 -43.24 -16.12
C SER A 79 -17.91 -42.66 -14.71
N THR A 80 -19.20 -42.43 -14.43
CA THR A 80 -19.88 -41.91 -13.22
C THR A 80 -19.99 -42.85 -12.01
N GLY A 81 -20.06 -42.27 -10.79
CA GLY A 81 -20.65 -42.85 -9.57
C GLY A 81 -21.17 -41.75 -8.61
N PRO A 82 -22.23 -41.96 -7.79
CA PRO A 82 -23.02 -40.86 -7.22
C PRO A 82 -22.70 -40.56 -5.74
N GLY A 83 -22.54 -39.29 -5.38
CA GLY A 83 -22.52 -38.85 -3.98
C GLY A 83 -22.04 -37.42 -3.75
N ALA A 84 -22.95 -36.59 -3.24
CA ALA A 84 -22.77 -35.20 -2.77
C ALA A 84 -22.52 -34.12 -3.86
N ARG A 85 -23.46 -33.17 -3.95
CA ARG A 85 -23.35 -31.94 -4.75
C ARG A 85 -22.26 -31.04 -4.16
N LEU A 86 -21.01 -31.34 -4.48
CA LEU A 86 -19.97 -30.33 -4.65
C LEU A 86 -20.43 -29.46 -5.82
N HIS A 87 -20.43 -28.13 -5.66
CA HIS A 87 -20.43 -27.26 -6.83
C HIS A 87 -19.15 -27.63 -7.58
N ASP A 88 -19.30 -28.39 -8.66
CA ASP A 88 -18.23 -28.67 -9.59
C ASP A 88 -17.65 -27.31 -9.97
N SER A 89 -16.33 -27.17 -9.83
CA SER A 89 -15.57 -25.98 -10.20
C SER A 89 -15.48 -25.89 -11.73
N SER A 90 -16.64 -26.03 -12.40
CA SER A 90 -16.83 -25.69 -13.78
C SER A 90 -16.37 -24.25 -13.91
N ASP A 91 -15.20 -24.09 -14.54
CA ASP A 91 -14.48 -22.86 -14.83
C ASP A 91 -15.25 -21.60 -14.38
N LEU A 92 -14.89 -20.99 -13.24
CA LEU A 92 -15.58 -19.80 -12.73
C LEU A 92 -15.64 -18.68 -13.79
N LEU A 93 -14.72 -18.69 -14.75
CA LEU A 93 -14.68 -17.77 -15.88
C LEU A 93 -15.68 -18.11 -16.99
N SER A 94 -16.41 -19.22 -16.88
CA SER A 94 -17.57 -19.56 -17.73
C SER A 94 -18.85 -18.87 -17.28
N ASP A 95 -18.92 -18.41 -16.03
CA ASP A 95 -20.01 -17.55 -15.57
C ASP A 95 -19.89 -16.16 -16.21
N GLU A 96 -20.96 -15.70 -16.87
CA GLU A 96 -20.95 -14.45 -17.64
C GLU A 96 -20.73 -13.22 -16.75
N VAL A 97 -21.24 -13.24 -15.51
CA VAL A 97 -21.10 -12.12 -14.56
C VAL A 97 -19.67 -12.05 -14.05
N VAL A 98 -19.11 -13.19 -13.65
CA VAL A 98 -17.71 -13.28 -13.19
C VAL A 98 -16.74 -12.89 -14.31
N ALA A 99 -16.96 -13.41 -15.53
CA ALA A 99 -16.13 -13.11 -16.69
C ALA A 99 -16.19 -11.62 -17.06
N GLU A 100 -17.36 -10.98 -17.02
CA GLU A 100 -17.49 -9.54 -17.27
C GLU A 100 -16.85 -8.72 -16.14
N GLN A 101 -17.02 -9.11 -14.86
CA GLN A 101 -16.40 -8.44 -13.72
C GLN A 101 -14.86 -8.45 -13.81
N LEU A 102 -14.28 -9.56 -14.27
CA LEU A 102 -12.83 -9.75 -14.39
C LEU A 102 -12.29 -9.42 -15.80
N THR A 103 -13.13 -8.90 -16.71
CA THR A 103 -12.79 -8.71 -18.13
C THR A 103 -11.49 -7.93 -18.35
N ARG A 104 -11.19 -6.92 -17.52
CA ARG A 104 -9.98 -6.11 -17.64
C ARG A 104 -8.71 -6.85 -17.23
N ASN A 105 -8.81 -7.71 -16.22
CA ASN A 105 -7.69 -8.57 -15.84
C ASN A 105 -7.49 -9.68 -16.88
N ILE A 106 -8.57 -10.26 -17.40
CA ILE A 106 -8.52 -11.26 -18.48
C ILE A 106 -7.86 -10.67 -19.73
N GLN A 107 -8.21 -9.43 -20.11
CA GLN A 107 -7.58 -8.74 -21.25
C GLN A 107 -6.09 -8.46 -21.03
N PHE A 108 -5.66 -8.30 -19.77
CA PHE A 108 -4.29 -7.99 -19.42
C PHE A 108 -3.42 -9.27 -19.30
N PHE A 109 -3.89 -10.29 -18.57
CA PHE A 109 -3.14 -11.52 -18.30
C PHE A 109 -3.42 -12.65 -19.31
N GLY A 110 -4.57 -12.63 -19.97
CA GLY A 110 -5.12 -13.79 -20.68
C GLY A 110 -5.95 -14.71 -19.76
N VAL A 111 -6.77 -15.56 -20.37
CA VAL A 111 -7.74 -16.43 -19.68
C VAL A 111 -7.03 -17.44 -18.77
N GLU A 112 -6.00 -18.13 -19.27
CA GLU A 112 -5.27 -19.17 -18.50
C GLU A 112 -4.58 -18.61 -17.25
N SER A 113 -3.97 -17.43 -17.36
CA SER A 113 -3.34 -16.77 -16.22
C SER A 113 -4.38 -16.24 -15.23
N GLN A 114 -5.51 -15.71 -15.71
CA GLN A 114 -6.60 -15.33 -14.82
C GLN A 114 -7.20 -16.53 -14.09
N LYS A 115 -7.32 -17.69 -14.76
CA LYS A 115 -7.81 -18.92 -14.15
C LYS A 115 -6.94 -19.34 -12.96
N LYS A 116 -5.62 -19.28 -13.09
CA LYS A 116 -4.68 -19.51 -11.98
C LYS A 116 -4.94 -18.58 -10.80
N VAL A 117 -5.12 -17.28 -11.05
CA VAL A 117 -5.48 -16.31 -10.00
C VAL A 117 -6.77 -16.71 -9.31
N THR A 118 -7.79 -17.11 -10.07
CA THR A 118 -9.10 -17.52 -9.55
C THR A 118 -9.09 -18.84 -8.80
N GLU A 119 -8.17 -19.75 -9.09
CA GLU A 119 -7.99 -21.00 -8.35
C GLU A 119 -7.10 -20.83 -7.10
N SER A 120 -6.44 -19.68 -6.93
CA SER A 120 -5.46 -19.45 -5.87
C SER A 120 -6.07 -19.26 -4.47
N PHE A 121 -5.32 -19.69 -3.45
CA PHE A 121 -5.59 -19.47 -2.04
C PHE A 121 -4.54 -18.56 -1.39
N VAL A 122 -5.01 -17.44 -0.83
CA VAL A 122 -4.14 -16.44 -0.18
C VAL A 122 -4.55 -16.22 1.28
N VAL A 123 -3.55 -16.23 2.18
CA VAL A 123 -3.71 -15.92 3.60
C VAL A 123 -3.21 -14.49 3.86
N VAL A 124 -4.01 -13.67 4.52
CA VAL A 124 -3.63 -12.30 4.91
C VAL A 124 -3.67 -12.18 6.43
N VAL A 125 -2.52 -11.93 7.04
CA VAL A 125 -2.37 -11.79 8.50
C VAL A 125 -2.12 -10.34 8.88
N GLY A 126 -3.00 -9.78 9.70
CA GLY A 126 -3.07 -8.35 10.01
C GLY A 126 -3.92 -7.62 8.98
N LEU A 127 -5.03 -7.04 9.43
CA LEU A 127 -6.08 -6.41 8.60
C LEU A 127 -6.23 -4.93 8.95
N GLY A 128 -5.11 -4.30 9.34
CA GLY A 128 -5.00 -2.84 9.49
C GLY A 128 -4.96 -2.10 8.16
N GLY A 129 -4.28 -0.95 8.13
CA GLY A 129 -4.26 -0.09 6.93
C GLY A 129 -3.50 -0.66 5.72
N VAL A 130 -2.66 -1.67 5.90
CA VAL A 130 -1.99 -2.36 4.78
C VAL A 130 -2.82 -3.57 4.34
N GLY A 131 -3.04 -4.52 5.25
CA GLY A 131 -3.67 -5.80 4.91
C GLY A 131 -5.12 -5.67 4.46
N SER A 132 -5.91 -4.73 5.01
CA SER A 132 -7.28 -4.51 4.51
C SER A 132 -7.32 -4.07 3.05
N HIS A 133 -6.37 -3.22 2.63
CA HIS A 133 -6.25 -2.76 1.25
C HIS A 133 -5.68 -3.86 0.33
N ALA A 134 -4.69 -4.63 0.81
CA ALA A 134 -4.16 -5.76 0.07
C ALA A 134 -5.24 -6.82 -0.20
N ALA A 135 -5.94 -7.25 0.85
CA ALA A 135 -7.01 -8.24 0.75
C ALA A 135 -8.15 -7.76 -0.15
N SER A 136 -8.52 -6.47 -0.09
CA SER A 136 -9.57 -5.91 -0.94
C SER A 136 -9.19 -5.96 -2.42
N MET A 137 -7.93 -5.67 -2.77
CA MET A 137 -7.50 -5.70 -4.16
C MET A 137 -7.23 -7.12 -4.67
N LEU A 138 -6.80 -8.05 -3.80
CA LEU A 138 -6.74 -9.48 -4.12
C LEU A 138 -8.12 -10.04 -4.48
N LEU A 139 -9.13 -9.75 -3.65
CA LEU A 139 -10.52 -10.12 -3.91
C LEU A 139 -10.99 -9.56 -5.26
N ARG A 140 -10.80 -8.26 -5.49
CA ARG A 140 -11.21 -7.58 -6.74
C ARG A 140 -10.47 -8.09 -7.97
N SER A 141 -9.31 -8.70 -7.79
CA SER A 141 -8.53 -9.31 -8.87
C SER A 141 -8.97 -10.74 -9.20
N GLY A 142 -9.94 -11.27 -8.46
CA GLY A 142 -10.57 -12.56 -8.71
C GLY A 142 -9.94 -13.72 -7.93
N VAL A 143 -9.11 -13.48 -6.91
CA VAL A 143 -8.58 -14.54 -6.03
C VAL A 143 -9.74 -15.33 -5.43
N GLY A 144 -9.76 -16.65 -5.63
CA GLY A 144 -10.92 -17.47 -5.30
C GLY A 144 -11.04 -17.86 -3.83
N ARG A 145 -9.93 -17.87 -3.08
CA ARG A 145 -9.94 -18.24 -1.65
C ARG A 145 -9.11 -17.26 -0.83
N LEU A 146 -9.71 -16.69 0.21
CA LEU A 146 -9.06 -15.77 1.15
C LEU A 146 -9.27 -16.23 2.59
N LEU A 147 -8.17 -16.34 3.34
CA LEU A 147 -8.20 -16.43 4.80
C LEU A 147 -7.74 -15.09 5.39
N LEU A 148 -8.64 -14.44 6.14
CA LEU A 148 -8.43 -13.14 6.75
C LEU A 148 -8.21 -13.32 8.26
N VAL A 149 -7.01 -13.01 8.75
CA VAL A 149 -6.64 -13.22 10.16
C VAL A 149 -6.30 -11.90 10.84
N ASP A 150 -7.08 -11.50 11.83
CA ASP A 150 -6.79 -10.37 12.72
C ASP A 150 -7.61 -10.50 14.02
N PHE A 151 -6.98 -10.26 15.17
CA PHE A 151 -7.63 -10.29 16.48
C PHE A 151 -8.29 -8.95 16.85
N ASP A 152 -7.91 -7.86 16.19
CA ASP A 152 -8.37 -6.51 16.51
C ASP A 152 -9.81 -6.24 16.04
N GLN A 153 -10.40 -5.25 16.67
CA GLN A 153 -11.66 -4.63 16.25
C GLN A 153 -11.43 -3.34 15.46
N VAL A 154 -12.41 -2.97 14.64
CA VAL A 154 -12.45 -1.66 13.99
C VAL A 154 -12.61 -0.58 15.06
N SER A 155 -11.67 0.37 15.08
CA SER A 155 -11.72 1.55 15.95
C SER A 155 -11.99 2.81 15.14
N LEU A 156 -12.49 3.88 15.78
CA LEU A 156 -12.64 5.18 15.13
C LEU A 156 -11.33 5.69 14.51
N SER A 157 -10.20 5.47 15.19
CA SER A 157 -8.87 5.87 14.72
C SER A 157 -8.35 5.00 13.58
N SER A 158 -8.94 3.83 13.33
CA SER A 158 -8.59 2.98 12.18
C SER A 158 -9.26 3.43 10.87
N LEU A 159 -10.37 4.17 10.95
CA LEU A 159 -11.16 4.59 9.79
C LEU A 159 -10.41 5.51 8.83
N ASN A 160 -9.33 6.17 9.26
CA ASN A 160 -8.52 7.00 8.38
C ASN A 160 -7.70 6.20 7.36
N ARG A 161 -7.60 4.87 7.51
CA ARG A 161 -6.72 4.01 6.72
C ARG A 161 -7.23 2.59 6.46
N HIS A 162 -8.36 2.19 7.03
CA HIS A 162 -8.93 0.86 6.79
C HIS A 162 -9.75 0.86 5.49
N ALA A 163 -9.61 -0.19 4.67
CA ALA A 163 -10.06 -0.15 3.27
C ALA A 163 -11.58 0.00 3.07
N VAL A 164 -12.40 -0.64 3.92
CA VAL A 164 -13.86 -0.73 3.74
C VAL A 164 -14.66 -0.35 4.99
N ALA A 165 -14.00 -0.14 6.12
CA ALA A 165 -14.71 0.02 7.38
C ALA A 165 -15.40 1.39 7.43
N THR A 166 -16.62 1.40 7.93
CA THR A 166 -17.42 2.60 8.13
C THR A 166 -17.60 2.90 9.62
N ARG A 167 -18.27 4.01 9.95
CA ARG A 167 -18.61 4.33 11.35
C ARG A 167 -19.51 3.27 12.00
N GLU A 168 -20.32 2.58 11.21
CA GLU A 168 -21.20 1.51 11.70
C GLU A 168 -20.44 0.24 12.05
N ASP A 169 -19.25 0.04 11.46
CA ASP A 169 -18.44 -1.15 11.71
C ASP A 169 -17.58 -1.01 12.98
N VAL A 170 -17.55 0.15 13.64
CA VAL A 170 -16.77 0.38 14.86
C VAL A 170 -17.20 -0.59 15.97
N GLY A 171 -16.23 -1.30 16.56
CA GLY A 171 -16.45 -2.35 17.56
C GLY A 171 -16.66 -3.74 16.97
N THR A 172 -16.75 -3.89 15.64
CA THR A 172 -16.77 -5.20 15.00
C THR A 172 -15.33 -5.72 14.77
N PRO A 173 -15.08 -7.05 14.85
CA PRO A 173 -13.77 -7.60 14.49
C PRO A 173 -13.40 -7.26 13.04
N LYS A 174 -12.16 -6.81 12.80
CA LYS A 174 -11.71 -6.39 11.45
C LYS A 174 -11.87 -7.50 10.41
N ALA A 175 -11.57 -8.74 10.79
CA ALA A 175 -11.73 -9.91 9.93
C ALA A 175 -13.18 -10.11 9.47
N TYR A 176 -14.15 -9.99 10.39
CA TYR A 176 -15.57 -10.08 10.05
C TYR A 176 -16.10 -8.87 9.29
N CYS A 177 -15.60 -7.66 9.60
CA CYS A 177 -15.89 -6.47 8.82
C CYS A 177 -15.52 -6.68 7.35
N LEU A 178 -14.27 -7.09 7.08
CA LEU A 178 -13.82 -7.36 5.71
C LEU A 178 -14.62 -8.48 5.06
N LYS A 179 -14.86 -9.61 5.73
CA LYS A 179 -15.68 -10.70 5.19
C LYS A 179 -17.07 -10.22 4.76
N LYS A 180 -17.77 -9.48 5.63
CA LYS A 180 -19.09 -8.89 5.33
C LYS A 180 -19.06 -8.05 4.06
N HIS A 181 -18.10 -7.13 3.96
CA HIS A 181 -17.99 -6.22 2.79
C HIS A 181 -17.52 -6.95 1.53
N PHE A 182 -16.63 -7.93 1.65
CA PHE A 182 -16.08 -8.68 0.53
C PHE A 182 -17.10 -9.61 -0.11
N SER A 183 -17.97 -10.25 0.68
CA SER A 183 -19.07 -11.07 0.17
C SER A 183 -20.08 -10.27 -0.66
N LEU A 184 -20.12 -8.94 -0.53
CA LEU A 184 -20.93 -8.05 -1.39
C LEU A 184 -20.22 -7.67 -2.70
N ILE A 185 -18.89 -7.81 -2.75
CA ILE A 185 -18.05 -7.38 -3.89
C ILE A 185 -17.80 -8.55 -4.86
N TYR A 186 -17.50 -9.73 -4.32
CA TYR A 186 -17.20 -10.92 -5.12
C TYR A 186 -17.68 -12.18 -4.36
N PRO A 187 -18.99 -12.52 -4.46
CA PRO A 187 -19.62 -13.58 -3.68
C PRO A 187 -19.08 -14.99 -3.99
N GLU A 188 -18.43 -15.17 -5.15
CA GLU A 188 -17.82 -16.42 -5.59
C GLU A 188 -16.53 -16.75 -4.82
N CYS A 189 -15.88 -15.74 -4.22
CA CYS A 189 -14.71 -15.96 -3.38
C CYS A 189 -15.08 -16.67 -2.08
N GLN A 190 -14.38 -17.76 -1.77
CA GLN A 190 -14.46 -18.42 -0.47
C GLN A 190 -13.68 -17.59 0.55
N ILE A 191 -14.40 -16.89 1.43
CA ILE A 191 -13.80 -16.01 2.44
C ILE A 191 -13.96 -16.62 3.83
N GLU A 192 -12.84 -16.96 4.44
CA GLU A 192 -12.75 -17.33 5.84
C GLU A 192 -12.19 -16.15 6.65
N ALA A 193 -12.77 -15.92 7.83
CA ALA A 193 -12.33 -14.86 8.73
C ALA A 193 -12.06 -15.49 10.10
N ARG A 194 -10.85 -15.26 10.63
CA ARG A 194 -10.42 -15.75 11.94
C ARG A 194 -10.03 -14.58 12.83
N VAL A 195 -10.72 -14.49 13.96
CA VAL A 195 -10.48 -13.47 14.99
C VAL A 195 -9.49 -14.03 16.01
N GLN A 196 -8.22 -14.09 15.63
CA GLN A 196 -7.14 -14.61 16.48
C GLN A 196 -5.81 -13.94 16.17
N LEU A 197 -4.94 -13.91 17.17
CA LEU A 197 -3.56 -13.46 17.02
C LEU A 197 -2.76 -14.61 16.39
N TYR A 198 -1.84 -14.30 15.49
CA TYR A 198 -0.88 -15.30 15.04
C TYR A 198 0.13 -15.59 16.14
N ASP A 199 0.29 -16.86 16.47
CA ASP A 199 1.39 -17.37 17.30
C ASP A 199 1.73 -18.80 16.85
N SER A 200 2.73 -19.40 17.51
CA SER A 200 3.17 -20.77 17.21
C SER A 200 2.08 -21.83 17.40
N SER A 201 1.09 -21.59 18.26
CA SER A 201 0.00 -22.54 18.50
C SER A 201 -1.06 -22.48 17.41
N ALA A 202 -1.24 -21.30 16.80
CA ALA A 202 -2.16 -21.06 15.69
C ALA A 202 -1.53 -21.35 14.31
N GLU A 203 -0.24 -21.65 14.25
CA GLU A 203 0.52 -21.81 12.99
C GLU A 203 -0.08 -22.88 12.08
N ASP A 204 -0.34 -24.07 12.62
CA ASP A 204 -0.89 -25.18 11.83
C ASP A 204 -2.26 -24.85 11.27
N GLU A 205 -3.08 -24.15 12.04
CA GLU A 205 -4.42 -23.77 11.62
C GLU A 205 -4.38 -22.68 10.54
N ILE A 206 -3.62 -21.61 10.76
CA ILE A 206 -3.55 -20.44 9.87
C ILE A 206 -2.82 -20.76 8.56
N LEU A 207 -1.77 -21.58 8.63
CA LEU A 207 -0.96 -21.95 7.45
C LEU A 207 -1.31 -23.33 6.88
N SER A 208 -2.45 -23.91 7.30
CA SER A 208 -2.99 -25.14 6.72
C SER A 208 -3.41 -24.95 5.26
N GLY A 209 -3.56 -26.07 4.54
CA GLY A 209 -4.14 -26.06 3.19
C GLY A 209 -3.22 -25.57 2.08
N GLN A 210 -1.92 -25.42 2.35
CA GLN A 210 -0.88 -25.00 1.39
C GLN A 210 -1.27 -23.73 0.62
N PRO A 211 -1.32 -22.57 1.29
CA PRO A 211 -1.62 -21.32 0.61
C PRO A 211 -0.58 -21.01 -0.48
N ASP A 212 -1.07 -20.59 -1.65
CA ASP A 212 -0.23 -20.14 -2.75
C ASP A 212 0.56 -18.88 -2.40
N PHE A 213 0.03 -18.10 -1.45
CA PHE A 213 0.70 -16.90 -0.93
C PHE A 213 0.26 -16.57 0.50
N VAL A 214 1.21 -16.09 1.31
CA VAL A 214 0.96 -15.49 2.63
C VAL A 214 1.37 -14.02 2.60
N LEU A 215 0.46 -13.12 2.99
CA LEU A 215 0.75 -11.71 3.18
C LEU A 215 0.86 -11.40 4.66
N ASP A 216 2.05 -10.98 5.07
CA ASP A 216 2.33 -10.54 6.43
C ASP A 216 2.19 -9.01 6.52
N CYS A 217 1.10 -8.57 7.15
CA CYS A 217 0.76 -7.17 7.39
C CYS A 217 0.77 -6.82 8.89
N ILE A 218 1.51 -7.60 9.68
CA ILE A 218 1.58 -7.47 11.14
C ILE A 218 2.50 -6.30 11.52
N ASP A 219 2.21 -5.62 12.62
CA ASP A 219 3.01 -4.50 13.14
C ASP A 219 3.85 -4.88 14.38
N ASN A 220 3.47 -5.94 15.10
CA ASN A 220 4.26 -6.54 16.17
C ASN A 220 5.47 -7.32 15.61
N ILE A 221 6.66 -7.06 16.16
CA ILE A 221 7.92 -7.65 15.69
C ILE A 221 7.99 -9.16 15.97
N ASP A 222 7.64 -9.59 17.18
CA ASP A 222 7.79 -11.00 17.58
C ASP A 222 6.82 -11.89 16.78
N THR A 223 5.55 -11.45 16.65
CA THR A 223 4.55 -12.14 15.83
C THR A 223 4.97 -12.19 14.36
N LYS A 224 5.47 -11.08 13.80
CA LYS A 224 5.97 -11.00 12.43
C LYS A 224 7.13 -11.97 12.19
N VAL A 225 8.13 -11.97 13.07
CA VAL A 225 9.29 -12.87 12.98
C VAL A 225 8.85 -14.33 13.03
N SER A 226 7.92 -14.67 13.92
CA SER A 226 7.36 -16.02 14.03
C SER A 226 6.67 -16.48 12.74
N LEU A 227 5.82 -15.62 12.15
CA LEU A 227 5.13 -15.93 10.89
C LEU A 227 6.10 -16.12 9.73
N LEU A 228 7.08 -15.21 9.59
CA LEU A 228 8.07 -15.28 8.52
C LEU A 228 8.96 -16.53 8.64
N ALA A 229 9.40 -16.86 9.85
CA ALA A 229 10.17 -18.07 10.12
C ALA A 229 9.37 -19.34 9.81
N ALA A 230 8.08 -19.36 10.14
CA ALA A 230 7.18 -20.46 9.81
C ALA A 230 7.00 -20.63 8.29
N CYS A 231 6.79 -19.54 7.55
CA CYS A 231 6.66 -19.59 6.09
C CYS A 231 7.94 -20.14 5.44
N VAL A 232 9.11 -19.65 5.86
CA VAL A 232 10.40 -20.16 5.34
C VAL A 232 10.58 -21.64 5.67
N ARG A 233 10.33 -22.06 6.92
CA ARG A 233 10.43 -23.46 7.34
C ARG A 233 9.50 -24.39 6.56
N ARG A 234 8.30 -23.93 6.20
CA ARG A 234 7.29 -24.68 5.45
C ARG A 234 7.45 -24.58 3.93
N GLY A 235 8.36 -23.75 3.43
CA GLY A 235 8.51 -23.49 1.99
C GLY A 235 7.33 -22.71 1.39
N LEU A 236 6.60 -21.95 2.19
CA LEU A 236 5.47 -21.14 1.74
C LEU A 236 5.95 -19.79 1.17
N ARG A 237 5.34 -19.36 0.06
CA ARG A 237 5.60 -18.05 -0.53
C ARG A 237 5.02 -16.97 0.38
N VAL A 238 5.85 -16.02 0.79
CA VAL A 238 5.46 -14.94 1.70
C VAL A 238 5.93 -13.59 1.20
N LEU A 239 5.09 -12.55 1.38
CA LEU A 239 5.43 -11.15 1.13
C LEU A 239 5.09 -10.36 2.39
N SER A 240 6.05 -9.61 2.90
CA SER A 240 5.89 -8.88 4.15
C SER A 240 5.83 -7.37 3.95
N ALA A 241 4.87 -6.70 4.58
CA ALA A 241 4.87 -5.26 4.72
C ALA A 241 5.73 -4.83 5.90
N MET A 242 6.59 -3.83 5.66
CA MET A 242 7.40 -3.18 6.68
C MET A 242 6.73 -1.89 7.19
N GLY A 243 7.49 -0.93 7.70
CA GLY A 243 6.98 0.25 8.37
C GLY A 243 6.33 1.26 7.42
N ALA A 244 5.01 1.21 7.28
CA ALA A 244 4.22 2.20 6.51
C ALA A 244 3.88 3.49 7.29
N GLY A 245 4.13 3.52 8.60
CA GLY A 245 3.83 4.66 9.48
C GLY A 245 4.86 5.79 9.39
N ALA A 246 4.44 7.02 9.74
CA ALA A 246 5.25 8.23 9.70
C ALA A 246 5.92 8.49 8.32
N ARG A 247 5.26 8.09 7.23
CA ARG A 247 5.71 8.26 5.84
C ARG A 247 4.70 9.07 5.04
N ALA A 248 5.15 9.67 3.94
CA ALA A 248 4.31 10.47 3.05
C ALA A 248 4.70 10.40 1.57
N ASP A 249 5.88 9.87 1.22
CA ASP A 249 6.36 9.82 -0.17
C ASP A 249 6.08 8.45 -0.81
N PRO A 250 5.05 8.33 -1.67
CA PRO A 250 4.72 7.05 -2.31
C PRO A 250 5.77 6.65 -3.36
N THR A 251 6.57 7.59 -3.88
CA THR A 251 7.55 7.31 -4.94
C THR A 251 8.78 6.56 -4.43
N ARG A 252 8.92 6.43 -3.11
CA ARG A 252 10.02 5.72 -2.42
C ARG A 252 9.64 4.32 -1.93
N ILE A 253 8.44 3.86 -2.25
CA ILE A 253 7.99 2.49 -1.93
C ILE A 253 8.64 1.52 -2.91
N ARG A 254 9.22 0.42 -2.40
CA ARG A 254 9.92 -0.59 -3.20
C ARG A 254 9.52 -2.00 -2.73
N VAL A 255 9.66 -2.94 -3.65
CA VAL A 255 9.62 -4.39 -3.36
C VAL A 255 11.02 -4.93 -3.61
N ALA A 256 11.61 -5.59 -2.61
CA ALA A 256 12.93 -6.21 -2.71
C ALA A 256 13.14 -7.24 -1.61
N ASP A 257 14.30 -7.90 -1.58
CA ASP A 257 14.64 -8.77 -0.46
C ASP A 257 14.74 -7.99 0.85
N LEU A 258 14.33 -8.62 1.95
CA LEU A 258 14.42 -8.05 3.29
C LEU A 258 15.84 -7.52 3.59
N ARG A 259 16.90 -8.17 3.12
CA ARG A 259 18.31 -7.76 3.27
C ARG A 259 18.61 -6.39 2.70
N GLU A 260 17.95 -6.04 1.60
CA GLU A 260 18.20 -4.82 0.85
C GLU A 260 17.46 -3.61 1.44
N SER A 261 16.50 -3.85 2.33
CA SER A 261 15.70 -2.78 2.93
C SER A 261 16.53 -1.88 3.87
N SER A 262 16.44 -0.57 3.62
CA SER A 262 17.15 0.48 4.34
C SER A 262 16.18 1.54 4.89
N ASN A 263 16.63 2.36 5.84
CA ASN A 263 15.86 3.46 6.45
C ASN A 263 14.53 3.06 7.14
N ASP A 264 14.34 1.78 7.47
CA ASP A 264 13.15 1.27 8.15
C ASP A 264 13.50 0.58 9.48
N PRO A 265 13.10 1.15 10.64
CA PRO A 265 13.32 0.54 11.94
C PRO A 265 12.67 -0.84 12.11
N LEU A 266 11.49 -1.07 11.49
CA LEU A 266 10.81 -2.36 11.57
C LEU A 266 11.62 -3.41 10.79
N SER A 267 12.02 -3.10 9.56
CA SER A 267 12.85 -4.01 8.76
C SER A 267 14.17 -4.35 9.46
N ARG A 268 14.82 -3.36 10.08
CA ARG A 268 16.06 -3.60 10.84
C ARG A 268 15.85 -4.57 12.00
N ALA A 269 14.79 -4.38 12.78
CA ALA A 269 14.48 -5.26 13.91
C ALA A 269 14.14 -6.68 13.46
N VAL A 270 13.29 -6.80 12.43
CA VAL A 270 12.88 -8.10 11.86
C VAL A 270 14.08 -8.85 11.30
N ARG A 271 14.94 -8.20 10.51
CA ARG A 271 16.20 -8.79 10.01
C ARG A 271 17.07 -9.32 11.13
N TYR A 272 17.30 -8.50 12.15
CA TYR A 272 18.16 -8.87 13.27
C TYR A 272 17.60 -10.09 14.00
N ARG A 273 16.30 -10.11 14.30
CA ARG A 273 15.63 -11.22 15.00
C ARG A 273 15.58 -12.50 14.16
N LEU A 274 15.26 -12.41 12.87
CA LEU A 274 15.27 -13.57 11.96
C LEU A 274 16.66 -14.20 11.85
N LYS A 275 17.71 -13.38 11.71
CA LYS A 275 19.10 -13.87 11.69
C LYS A 275 19.49 -14.49 13.03
N LYS A 276 19.21 -13.82 14.14
CA LYS A 276 19.60 -14.25 15.49
C LYS A 276 18.88 -15.54 15.92
N ASP A 277 17.56 -15.58 15.76
CA ASP A 277 16.71 -16.61 16.36
C ASP A 277 16.46 -17.79 15.42
N HIS A 278 16.58 -17.58 14.09
CA HIS A 278 16.26 -18.59 13.08
C HIS A 278 17.34 -18.80 12.01
N GLY A 279 18.44 -18.04 12.03
CA GLY A 279 19.48 -18.14 11.00
C GLY A 279 19.04 -17.68 9.60
N ILE A 280 17.92 -16.98 9.49
CA ILE A 280 17.36 -16.50 8.22
C ILE A 280 17.94 -15.12 7.92
N GLU A 281 18.81 -15.04 6.91
CA GLU A 281 19.42 -13.78 6.52
C GLU A 281 18.66 -13.04 5.43
N GLY A 282 17.93 -13.74 4.55
CA GLY A 282 17.14 -13.18 3.44
C GLY A 282 16.31 -14.25 2.73
N GLY A 283 15.96 -14.01 1.47
CA GLY A 283 15.03 -14.84 0.69
C GLY A 283 13.56 -14.50 0.94
N ILE A 284 13.30 -13.36 1.59
CA ILE A 284 11.95 -12.91 1.94
C ILE A 284 11.70 -11.59 1.23
N PRO A 285 10.82 -11.53 0.22
CA PRO A 285 10.45 -10.28 -0.41
C PRO A 285 9.65 -9.43 0.58
N VAL A 286 9.91 -8.13 0.58
CA VAL A 286 9.24 -7.15 1.44
C VAL A 286 8.86 -5.89 0.70
N VAL A 287 7.73 -5.29 1.11
CA VAL A 287 7.33 -3.93 0.71
C VAL A 287 7.75 -2.96 1.80
N PHE A 288 8.58 -1.99 1.44
CA PHE A 288 9.09 -0.99 2.38
C PHE A 288 9.27 0.37 1.69
N SER A 289 9.50 1.42 2.48
CA SER A 289 9.81 2.75 1.97
C SER A 289 11.25 3.14 2.28
N MET A 290 11.95 3.64 1.27
CA MET A 290 13.29 4.22 1.39
C MET A 290 13.28 5.58 2.11
N GLU A 291 12.09 6.19 2.32
CA GLU A 291 11.90 7.44 3.03
C GLU A 291 12.27 7.30 4.51
N LYS A 292 12.88 8.32 5.12
CA LYS A 292 13.05 8.37 6.58
C LYS A 292 11.71 8.67 7.27
N PRO A 293 11.45 8.15 8.49
CA PRO A 293 10.24 8.51 9.23
C PRO A 293 10.20 10.02 9.51
N LYS A 294 9.11 10.69 9.12
CA LYS A 294 8.94 12.15 9.25
C LYS A 294 8.28 12.61 10.56
N ALA A 295 7.72 11.69 11.33
CA ALA A 295 7.02 12.00 12.57
C ALA A 295 7.62 11.22 13.74
N LYS A 296 7.87 11.94 14.85
CA LYS A 296 8.21 11.33 16.14
C LYS A 296 6.97 10.63 16.71
N LEU A 297 7.18 9.64 17.57
CA LEU A 297 6.10 8.98 18.30
C LEU A 297 5.33 10.01 19.12
N LEU A 298 4.00 9.98 19.07
CA LEU A 298 3.20 10.88 19.90
C LEU A 298 3.40 10.50 21.38
N PRO A 299 3.52 11.49 22.28
CA PRO A 299 3.58 11.24 23.71
C PRO A 299 2.31 10.54 24.16
N PHE A 300 2.46 9.62 25.11
CA PHE A 300 1.33 8.94 25.72
C PHE A 300 0.50 9.96 26.51
N GLN A 301 -0.80 10.06 26.20
CA GLN A 301 -1.75 10.88 26.96
C GLN A 301 -2.53 9.95 27.90
N GLY A 302 -1.92 9.63 29.05
CA GLY A 302 -2.62 8.95 30.14
C GLY A 302 -3.66 9.87 30.76
N SER A 303 -4.72 9.29 31.31
CA SER A 303 -5.71 10.04 32.10
C SER A 303 -5.16 10.49 33.45
N LYS A 304 -4.09 9.86 33.95
CA LYS A 304 -3.42 10.17 35.21
C LYS A 304 -1.89 10.17 35.05
N GLU A 305 -1.21 11.00 35.84
CA GLU A 305 0.25 11.18 35.80
C GLU A 305 1.06 9.94 36.22
N GLU A 306 0.42 8.94 36.83
CA GLU A 306 1.04 7.68 37.29
C GLU A 306 0.85 6.50 36.32
N GLU A 307 0.12 6.68 35.22
CA GLU A 307 -0.20 5.61 34.27
C GLU A 307 0.97 5.37 33.31
N THR A 308 1.51 4.15 33.33
CA THR A 308 2.55 3.73 32.39
C THR A 308 1.94 3.22 31.09
N PRO A 309 2.63 3.33 29.94
CA PRO A 309 2.12 2.81 28.67
C PRO A 309 1.77 1.31 28.73
N SER A 310 2.45 0.53 29.59
CA SER A 310 2.14 -0.88 29.86
C SER A 310 0.71 -1.10 30.36
N ASP A 311 0.13 -0.15 31.10
CA ASP A 311 -1.19 -0.28 31.73
C ASP A 311 -2.35 -0.24 30.71
N TYR A 312 -2.06 0.20 29.48
CA TYR A 312 -3.00 0.28 28.36
C TYR A 312 -2.73 -0.76 27.26
N GLN A 313 -1.80 -1.70 27.51
CA GLN A 313 -1.55 -2.80 26.58
C GLN A 313 -2.68 -3.81 26.67
N ILE A 314 -3.50 -3.89 25.60
CA ILE A 314 -4.50 -4.95 25.45
C ILE A 314 -3.80 -6.32 25.31
N VAL A 315 -2.61 -6.33 24.71
CA VAL A 315 -1.76 -7.51 24.54
C VAL A 315 -0.31 -7.14 24.88
N PRO A 316 0.38 -7.89 25.76
CA PRO A 316 1.78 -7.66 26.09
C PRO A 316 2.67 -7.57 24.83
N GLY A 317 3.51 -6.54 24.75
CA GLY A 317 4.45 -6.35 23.63
C GLY A 317 3.90 -5.56 22.43
N PHE A 318 2.60 -5.23 22.42
CA PHE A 318 2.05 -4.29 21.42
C PHE A 318 2.34 -2.83 21.78
N ARG A 319 2.55 -1.99 20.76
CA ARG A 319 2.93 -0.58 20.98
C ARG A 319 1.74 0.24 21.45
N VAL A 320 1.94 0.94 22.57
CA VAL A 320 0.95 1.89 23.12
C VAL A 320 1.14 3.30 22.57
N ARG A 321 2.37 3.63 22.14
CA ARG A 321 2.67 4.92 21.50
C ARG A 321 2.20 4.90 20.05
N ILE A 322 1.33 5.85 19.71
CA ILE A 322 0.74 5.98 18.39
C ILE A 322 1.77 6.59 17.44
N ILE A 323 2.08 5.85 16.37
CA ILE A 323 2.78 6.41 15.21
C ILE A 323 1.75 7.16 14.38
N PRO A 324 1.97 8.44 14.04
CA PRO A 324 1.12 9.14 13.09
C PRO A 324 1.10 8.41 11.73
N VAL A 325 -0.10 8.17 11.20
CA VAL A 325 -0.27 7.45 9.93
C VAL A 325 -1.06 8.30 8.94
N LEU A 326 -0.43 8.65 7.83
CA LEU A 326 -1.11 9.15 6.64
C LEU A 326 -1.70 7.95 5.89
N GLY A 327 -3.03 7.78 5.92
CA GLY A 327 -3.70 6.55 5.46
C GLY A 327 -3.42 6.15 4.01
N THR A 328 -3.06 7.10 3.14
CA THR A 328 -2.70 6.82 1.75
C THR A 328 -1.46 5.95 1.64
N ILE A 329 -0.49 6.05 2.55
CA ILE A 329 0.75 5.26 2.46
C ILE A 329 0.52 3.77 2.77
N PRO A 330 -0.08 3.37 3.90
CA PRO A 330 -0.46 1.98 4.12
C PRO A 330 -1.36 1.42 3.01
N ALA A 331 -2.29 2.22 2.50
CA ALA A 331 -3.14 1.81 1.38
C ALA A 331 -2.31 1.46 0.14
N ILE A 332 -1.35 2.32 -0.24
CA ILE A 332 -0.43 2.07 -1.36
C ILE A 332 0.46 0.85 -1.09
N PHE A 333 0.95 0.64 0.13
CA PHE A 333 1.65 -0.61 0.49
C PHE A 333 0.76 -1.82 0.18
N GLY A 334 -0.50 -1.78 0.60
CA GLY A 334 -1.46 -2.85 0.33
C GLY A 334 -1.71 -3.06 -1.17
N GLN A 335 -1.82 -1.97 -1.94
CA GLN A 335 -1.96 -2.06 -3.41
C GLN A 335 -0.71 -2.66 -4.07
N VAL A 336 0.49 -2.28 -3.64
CA VAL A 336 1.75 -2.85 -4.13
C VAL A 336 1.83 -4.34 -3.80
N MET A 337 1.44 -4.74 -2.58
CA MET A 337 1.40 -6.16 -2.21
C MET A 337 0.42 -6.94 -3.08
N ALA A 338 -0.80 -6.46 -3.27
CA ALA A 338 -1.78 -7.12 -4.11
C ALA A 338 -1.31 -7.22 -5.56
N SER A 339 -0.75 -6.14 -6.12
CA SER A 339 -0.20 -6.14 -7.48
C SER A 339 0.93 -7.15 -7.64
N TYR A 340 1.87 -7.20 -6.70
CA TYR A 340 2.95 -8.19 -6.69
C TYR A 340 2.40 -9.62 -6.62
N VAL A 341 1.45 -9.88 -5.71
CA VAL A 341 0.91 -11.24 -5.54
C VAL A 341 0.09 -11.68 -6.73
N VAL A 342 -0.80 -10.83 -7.27
CA VAL A 342 -1.64 -11.19 -8.44
C VAL A 342 -0.79 -11.49 -9.66
N THR A 343 0.24 -10.68 -9.94
CA THR A 343 1.16 -10.93 -11.06
C THR A 343 1.95 -12.22 -10.87
N GLN A 344 2.37 -12.52 -9.65
CA GLN A 344 3.04 -13.76 -9.27
C GLN A 344 2.15 -15.01 -9.34
N LEU A 345 0.84 -14.89 -9.08
CA LEU A 345 -0.14 -15.97 -9.24
C LEU A 345 -0.51 -16.17 -10.71
N ALA A 346 -0.63 -15.07 -11.47
CA ALA A 346 -0.85 -15.06 -12.91
C ALA A 346 0.37 -15.55 -13.71
N GLN A 347 1.51 -15.81 -13.05
CA GLN A 347 2.79 -16.17 -13.66
C GLN A 347 3.27 -15.14 -14.69
N LEU A 348 3.01 -13.86 -14.41
CA LEU A 348 3.56 -12.76 -15.18
C LEU A 348 4.91 -12.38 -14.57
N ASP A 349 5.98 -12.68 -15.29
CA ASP A 349 7.33 -12.30 -14.88
C ASP A 349 7.55 -10.79 -15.03
N PHE A 350 8.01 -10.17 -13.96
CA PHE A 350 8.54 -8.82 -13.97
C PHE A 350 9.74 -8.75 -13.05
N GLN A 351 10.72 -7.93 -13.43
CA GLN A 351 11.90 -7.68 -12.62
C GLN A 351 11.68 -6.42 -11.80
N THR A 352 11.95 -6.49 -10.50
CA THR A 352 12.00 -5.30 -9.66
C THR A 352 13.26 -4.51 -10.00
N GLU A 353 13.14 -3.19 -10.01
CA GLU A 353 14.31 -2.31 -10.15
C GLU A 353 15.26 -2.55 -8.96
N PRO A 354 16.57 -2.71 -9.19
CA PRO A 354 17.53 -2.96 -8.13
C PRO A 354 17.58 -1.77 -7.17
N ILE A 355 17.68 -2.06 -5.86
CA ILE A 355 17.92 -1.01 -4.87
C ILE A 355 19.38 -0.61 -4.94
N VAL A 356 19.66 0.52 -5.56
CA VAL A 356 20.98 1.14 -5.53
C VAL A 356 21.14 1.87 -4.19
N ASN A 357 21.64 1.15 -3.18
CA ASN A 357 22.21 1.79 -2.00
C ASN A 357 23.65 2.18 -2.34
N LEU A 358 23.89 3.46 -2.63
CA LEU A 358 25.26 3.96 -2.72
C LEU A 358 25.98 3.75 -1.39
N ASP A 359 27.16 3.14 -1.47
CA ASP A 359 28.07 2.98 -0.35
C ASP A 359 28.55 4.36 0.15
N LEU A 360 28.95 4.43 1.42
CA LEU A 360 29.41 5.65 2.07
C LEU A 360 30.58 6.30 1.32
N ASP A 361 31.38 5.51 0.61
CA ASP A 361 32.54 5.96 -0.17
C ASP A 361 32.19 6.98 -1.26
N HIS A 362 31.03 6.87 -1.90
CA HIS A 362 30.61 7.86 -2.90
C HIS A 362 30.34 9.23 -2.25
N TYR A 363 29.79 9.24 -1.03
CA TYR A 363 29.57 10.46 -0.27
C TYR A 363 30.86 11.03 0.30
N ARG A 364 31.84 10.17 0.62
CA ARG A 364 33.19 10.61 0.99
C ARG A 364 33.87 11.35 -0.16
N VAL A 365 33.70 10.90 -1.41
CA VAL A 365 34.22 11.62 -2.59
C VAL A 365 33.58 13.01 -2.72
N LEU A 366 32.26 13.13 -2.57
CA LEU A 366 31.58 14.43 -2.60
C LEU A 366 31.99 15.33 -1.43
N HIS A 367 32.20 14.77 -0.25
CA HIS A 367 32.69 15.50 0.92
C HIS A 367 34.12 16.01 0.69
N HIS A 368 35.01 15.17 0.16
CA HIS A 368 36.38 15.58 -0.18
C HIS A 368 36.39 16.71 -1.21
N ARG A 369 35.54 16.63 -2.23
CA ARG A 369 35.37 17.68 -3.24
C ARG A 369 34.88 19.00 -2.64
N LEU A 370 34.00 18.95 -1.64
CA LEU A 370 33.58 20.15 -0.90
C LEU A 370 34.75 20.77 -0.14
N LEU A 371 35.57 19.96 0.55
CA LEU A 371 36.76 20.44 1.26
C LEU A 371 37.76 21.11 0.30
N GLU A 372 38.04 20.49 -0.85
CA GLU A 372 38.92 21.05 -1.88
C GLU A 372 38.38 22.38 -2.43
N HIS A 373 37.07 22.45 -2.74
CA HIS A 373 36.43 23.68 -3.22
C HIS A 373 36.54 24.82 -2.19
N GLU A 374 36.34 24.50 -0.91
CA GLU A 374 36.41 25.46 0.19
C GLU A 374 37.84 25.98 0.42
N GLU A 375 38.84 25.12 0.28
CA GLU A 375 40.25 25.55 0.29
C GLU A 375 40.59 26.45 -0.90
N LEU A 376 40.07 26.15 -2.09
CA LEU A 376 40.33 26.94 -3.29
C LEU A 376 39.67 28.33 -3.25
N ILE A 377 38.42 28.42 -2.81
CA ILE A 377 37.65 29.68 -2.83
C ILE A 377 37.90 30.54 -1.60
N TYR A 378 37.99 29.93 -0.41
CA TYR A 378 38.09 30.67 0.87
C TYR A 378 39.44 30.51 1.57
N GLY A 379 40.37 29.72 1.01
CA GLY A 379 41.71 29.49 1.55
C GLY A 379 41.77 28.54 2.75
N SER A 380 40.64 27.94 3.16
CA SER A 380 40.59 27.03 4.32
C SER A 380 39.28 26.24 4.37
N ALA A 381 39.38 24.92 4.54
CA ALA A 381 38.23 24.03 4.77
C ALA A 381 37.68 24.03 6.22
N LYS A 382 38.24 24.83 7.15
CA LYS A 382 37.82 24.82 8.57
C LYS A 382 36.35 25.19 8.81
N GLN A 383 35.71 25.83 7.84
CA GLN A 383 34.32 26.27 7.91
C GLN A 383 33.35 25.24 7.30
N VAL A 384 33.85 24.07 6.89
CA VAL A 384 33.04 22.90 6.57
C VAL A 384 32.68 22.19 7.87
N LEU A 385 31.39 22.26 8.21
CA LEU A 385 30.85 21.75 9.47
C LEU A 385 29.98 20.51 9.24
N VAL A 386 30.24 19.79 8.14
CA VAL A 386 29.50 18.58 7.79
C VAL A 386 30.44 17.38 7.66
N ASP A 387 29.98 16.19 8.03
CA ASP A 387 30.66 14.93 7.77
C ASP A 387 30.10 14.17 6.56
N ALA A 388 30.63 12.98 6.26
CA ALA A 388 30.19 12.17 5.12
C ALA A 388 28.74 11.66 5.24
N GLU A 389 28.23 11.44 6.46
CA GLU A 389 26.84 11.02 6.70
C GLU A 389 25.87 12.21 6.51
N GLU A 390 26.29 13.40 6.92
CA GLU A 390 25.57 14.64 6.70
C GLU A 390 25.54 15.02 5.22
N VAL A 391 26.67 14.86 4.50
CA VAL A 391 26.71 14.96 3.03
C VAL A 391 25.75 13.96 2.38
N MET A 392 25.72 12.72 2.86
CA MET A 392 24.75 11.74 2.38
C MET A 392 23.31 12.21 2.60
N TYR A 393 22.99 12.79 3.76
CA TYR A 393 21.66 13.35 4.02
C TYR A 393 21.33 14.50 3.07
N ILE A 394 22.25 15.46 2.88
CA ILE A 394 22.06 16.61 1.99
C ILE A 394 21.76 16.12 0.57
N VAL A 395 22.57 15.20 0.06
CA VAL A 395 22.41 14.68 -1.30
C VAL A 395 21.13 13.84 -1.44
N LYS A 396 20.85 12.90 -0.53
CA LYS A 396 19.71 11.98 -0.65
C LYS A 396 18.37 12.61 -0.27
N GLU A 397 18.32 13.34 0.84
CA GLU A 397 17.06 13.82 1.43
C GLU A 397 16.70 15.26 1.04
N LEU A 398 17.68 16.17 0.95
CA LEU A 398 17.42 17.55 0.54
C LEU A 398 17.32 17.67 -0.98
N TRP A 399 18.33 17.17 -1.71
CA TRP A 399 18.47 17.41 -3.15
C TRP A 399 18.13 16.19 -4.02
N ARG A 400 17.82 15.03 -3.43
CA ARG A 400 17.41 13.80 -4.14
C ARG A 400 18.37 13.35 -5.24
N GLY A 401 19.67 13.59 -5.05
CA GLY A 401 20.73 13.27 -6.01
C GLY A 401 20.69 14.11 -7.29
N ARG A 402 20.04 15.29 -7.26
CA ARG A 402 19.92 16.21 -8.39
C ARG A 402 20.52 17.57 -8.06
N SER A 403 20.89 18.32 -9.09
CA SER A 403 21.19 19.74 -8.91
C SER A 403 19.95 20.48 -8.41
N ALA A 404 20.15 21.47 -7.52
CA ALA A 404 19.14 22.39 -7.06
C ALA A 404 18.45 23.11 -8.24
N ARG A 405 19.18 23.36 -9.33
CA ARG A 405 18.68 24.00 -10.56
C ARG A 405 17.94 23.02 -11.49
N ASP A 406 18.17 21.72 -11.35
CA ASP A 406 17.59 20.68 -12.22
C ASP A 406 16.37 20.00 -11.60
N GLN A 407 15.24 20.72 -11.61
CA GLN A 407 13.96 20.25 -11.07
C GLN A 407 13.10 19.49 -12.10
N ASN A 408 13.57 19.38 -13.36
CA ASN A 408 12.82 18.68 -14.40
C ASN A 408 12.98 17.15 -14.24
N MET A 409 11.87 16.41 -14.20
CA MET A 409 11.87 14.94 -14.09
C MET A 409 12.34 14.21 -15.37
N LYS A 410 12.93 14.92 -16.34
CA LYS A 410 13.30 14.37 -17.65
C LYS A 410 14.44 13.36 -17.56
N ASP A 411 15.40 13.58 -16.67
CA ASP A 411 16.50 12.66 -16.41
C ASP A 411 16.23 11.85 -15.13
N THR A 412 15.77 10.61 -15.29
CA THR A 412 15.53 9.64 -14.21
C THR A 412 16.38 8.38 -14.44
N GLY A 413 16.57 7.57 -13.39
CA GLY A 413 17.30 6.30 -13.49
C GLY A 413 18.82 6.46 -13.68
N ARG A 414 19.42 5.69 -14.59
CA ARG A 414 20.89 5.63 -14.78
C ARG A 414 21.53 6.96 -15.20
N LYS A 415 20.80 7.84 -15.91
CA LYS A 415 21.31 9.17 -16.30
C LYS A 415 21.48 10.10 -15.09
N MET A 416 20.53 10.07 -14.16
CA MET A 416 20.59 10.83 -12.90
C MET A 416 21.82 10.44 -12.05
N TRP A 417 22.22 9.17 -12.09
CA TRP A 417 23.40 8.71 -11.35
C TRP A 417 24.72 9.05 -12.03
N ARG A 418 24.77 9.04 -13.37
CA ARG A 418 25.95 9.55 -14.11
C ARG A 418 26.16 11.04 -13.82
N SER A 419 25.09 11.81 -13.64
CA SER A 419 25.22 13.21 -13.24
C SER A 419 25.76 13.40 -11.83
N VAL A 420 25.64 12.44 -10.88
CA VAL A 420 26.19 12.63 -9.51
C VAL A 420 27.70 12.83 -9.51
N ASN A 421 28.42 12.24 -10.48
CA ASN A 421 29.85 12.50 -10.65
C ASN A 421 30.14 13.95 -11.11
N GLU A 422 29.18 14.60 -11.76
CA GLU A 422 29.22 15.99 -12.21
C GLU A 422 28.68 16.98 -11.17
N LEU A 423 28.21 16.49 -10.01
CA LEU A 423 27.67 17.32 -8.94
C LEU A 423 28.75 17.69 -7.90
N MET A 424 28.58 18.85 -7.29
CA MET A 424 29.35 19.29 -6.13
C MET A 424 28.47 20.07 -5.16
N LEU A 425 28.89 20.10 -3.90
CA LEU A 425 28.26 20.92 -2.88
C LEU A 425 28.94 22.28 -2.83
N VAL A 426 28.14 23.34 -2.75
CA VAL A 426 28.60 24.72 -2.54
C VAL A 426 27.72 25.44 -1.52
N ARG A 427 28.24 26.52 -0.93
CA ARG A 427 27.49 27.34 0.02
C ARG A 427 26.36 28.10 -0.69
N TRP A 428 25.16 28.06 -0.14
CA TRP A 428 24.07 28.93 -0.58
C TRP A 428 24.37 30.38 -0.26
N ASP A 429 24.72 30.63 1.01
CA ASP A 429 25.14 31.92 1.52
C ASP A 429 26.63 31.90 1.84
N LYS A 430 27.41 32.65 1.07
CA LYS A 430 28.86 32.74 1.18
C LYS A 430 29.30 33.31 2.54
N SER A 431 28.44 34.09 3.20
CA SER A 431 28.74 34.69 4.51
C SER A 431 28.64 33.69 5.67
N LYS A 432 27.98 32.54 5.45
CA LYS A 432 27.76 31.51 6.46
C LYS A 432 28.68 30.31 6.22
N SER A 433 28.92 29.53 7.27
CA SER A 433 29.69 28.28 7.18
C SER A 433 28.99 27.22 6.32
N ALA A 434 29.75 26.26 5.82
CA ALA A 434 29.26 25.12 5.06
C ALA A 434 28.65 24.07 6.01
N GLY A 435 27.45 24.37 6.51
CA GLY A 435 26.62 23.47 7.32
C GLY A 435 25.45 22.86 6.55
N VAL A 436 24.75 21.91 7.16
CA VAL A 436 23.61 21.20 6.55
C VAL A 436 22.50 22.13 6.04
N SER A 437 22.28 23.26 6.71
CA SER A 437 21.29 24.28 6.34
C SER A 437 21.83 25.37 5.39
N ASN A 438 23.05 25.23 4.87
CA ASN A 438 23.66 26.22 3.97
C ASN A 438 24.32 25.60 2.74
N LEU A 439 24.08 24.30 2.46
CA LEU A 439 24.69 23.62 1.33
C LEU A 439 23.67 23.27 0.24
N ILE A 440 23.99 23.66 -0.99
CA ILE A 440 23.22 23.32 -2.19
C ILE A 440 24.04 22.37 -3.07
N LEU A 441 23.36 21.45 -3.75
CA LEU A 441 23.98 20.53 -4.70
C LEU A 441 23.82 21.11 -6.11
N LEU A 442 24.90 21.29 -6.86
CA LEU A 442 24.88 21.87 -8.21
C LEU A 442 25.78 21.07 -9.16
N LYS A 443 25.55 21.18 -10.48
CA LYS A 443 26.54 20.72 -11.47
C LYS A 443 27.76 21.64 -11.44
N PHE A 444 28.93 21.16 -11.84
CA PHE A 444 30.16 21.97 -11.89
C PHE A 444 29.96 23.34 -12.57
N SER A 445 29.38 23.36 -13.77
CA SER A 445 29.13 24.61 -14.51
C SER A 445 28.15 25.55 -13.80
N GLU A 446 27.21 25.01 -13.02
CA GLU A 446 26.23 25.79 -12.26
C GLU A 446 26.83 26.33 -10.97
N ALA A 447 27.76 25.59 -10.36
CA ALA A 447 28.52 26.01 -9.19
C ALA A 447 29.39 27.22 -9.52
N ASP A 448 30.12 27.19 -10.64
CA ASP A 448 30.93 28.34 -11.08
C ASP A 448 30.07 29.60 -11.28
N ALA A 449 28.90 29.45 -11.90
CA ALA A 449 27.95 30.55 -12.06
C ALA A 449 27.46 31.08 -10.70
N HIS A 450 27.07 30.20 -9.79
CA HIS A 450 26.65 30.57 -8.42
C HIS A 450 27.76 31.29 -7.63
N GLU A 451 29.01 30.86 -7.77
CA GLU A 451 30.16 31.53 -7.15
C GLU A 451 30.43 32.92 -7.74
N SER A 452 30.01 33.19 -8.98
CA SER A 452 30.12 34.51 -9.61
C SER A 452 28.97 35.48 -9.28
N THR A 453 27.85 34.98 -8.75
CA THR A 453 26.64 35.78 -8.45
C THR A 453 26.50 36.07 -6.94
N THR A 454 25.74 37.09 -6.56
CA THR A 454 25.37 37.35 -5.15
C THR A 454 23.95 36.87 -4.84
N LEU A 455 23.68 36.61 -3.56
CA LEU A 455 22.35 36.16 -3.11
C LEU A 455 21.24 37.18 -3.45
N ASP A 456 21.54 38.48 -3.33
CA ASP A 456 20.59 39.54 -3.67
C ASP A 456 20.26 39.55 -5.17
N GLN A 457 21.27 39.34 -6.03
CA GLN A 457 21.05 39.20 -7.47
C GLN A 457 20.17 37.98 -7.79
N ILE A 458 20.43 36.82 -7.18
CA ILE A 458 19.60 35.63 -7.39
C ILE A 458 18.16 35.87 -6.90
N LYS A 459 17.98 36.61 -5.80
CA LYS A 459 16.66 36.93 -5.26
C LYS A 459 15.87 37.86 -6.19
N ASP A 460 16.54 38.79 -6.85
CA ASP A 460 15.92 39.74 -7.77
C ASP A 460 15.67 39.14 -9.17
N GLU A 461 16.63 38.37 -9.70
CA GLU A 461 16.56 37.78 -11.04
C GLU A 461 15.77 36.45 -11.08
N GLU A 462 15.87 35.63 -10.03
CA GLU A 462 15.27 34.30 -9.94
C GLU A 462 14.53 34.07 -8.60
N PRO A 463 13.48 34.86 -8.29
CA PRO A 463 12.82 34.81 -6.98
C PRO A 463 12.21 33.45 -6.65
N GLU A 464 11.73 32.70 -7.65
CA GLU A 464 11.18 31.36 -7.45
C GLU A 464 12.25 30.35 -7.02
N PHE A 465 13.44 30.40 -7.65
CA PHE A 465 14.57 29.54 -7.31
C PHE A 465 15.08 29.87 -5.90
N HIS A 466 15.27 31.16 -5.60
CA HIS A 466 15.66 31.61 -4.26
C HIS A 466 14.67 31.14 -3.19
N ALA A 467 13.36 31.29 -3.42
CA ALA A 467 12.31 30.87 -2.49
C ALA A 467 12.25 29.35 -2.30
N MET A 468 12.52 28.58 -3.37
CA MET A 468 12.60 27.12 -3.31
C MET A 468 13.79 26.65 -2.47
N VAL A 469 15.00 27.14 -2.78
CA VAL A 469 16.23 26.77 -2.05
C VAL A 469 16.12 27.16 -0.58
N SER A 470 15.68 28.38 -0.29
CA SER A 470 15.49 28.87 1.09
C SER A 470 14.53 27.99 1.89
N ARG A 471 13.48 27.46 1.26
CA ARG A 471 12.51 26.55 1.90
C ARG A 471 13.12 25.18 2.21
N VAL A 472 13.92 24.63 1.29
CA VAL A 472 14.62 23.35 1.47
C VAL A 472 15.64 23.47 2.62
N LEU A 473 16.43 24.54 2.63
CA LEU A 473 17.46 24.76 3.65
C LEU A 473 16.86 25.06 5.04
N LYS A 474 15.80 25.85 5.11
CA LYS A 474 15.06 26.08 6.37
C LYS A 474 14.46 24.78 6.94
N ARG A 475 14.00 23.88 6.06
CA ARG A 475 13.56 22.54 6.46
C ARG A 475 14.72 21.73 7.04
N ALA A 476 15.89 21.75 6.40
CA ALA A 476 17.08 21.06 6.89
C ALA A 476 17.49 21.55 8.30
N GLU A 477 17.47 22.86 8.52
CA GLU A 477 17.74 23.48 9.83
C GLU A 477 16.77 22.96 10.91
N THR A 478 15.49 22.81 10.57
CA THR A 478 14.49 22.30 11.51
C THR A 478 14.68 20.81 11.79
N GLU A 479 15.11 20.02 10.80
CA GLU A 479 15.36 18.58 10.94
C GLU A 479 16.65 18.28 11.73
N PHE A 480 17.65 19.17 11.71
CA PHE A 480 18.94 19.01 12.41
C PHE A 480 19.02 19.73 13.77
N ALA A 481 18.16 20.71 14.05
CA ALA A 481 18.06 21.38 15.35
C ALA A 481 17.20 20.59 16.38
N LEU A 482 16.87 19.32 16.09
CA LEU A 482 15.96 18.42 16.82
C LEU A 482 16.63 17.12 17.24
#